data_AF-A0A2T2QZ73-F1
#
_entry.id   AF-A0A2T2QZ73-F1
#
_cell.length_a   1.000
_cell.length_b   1.000
_cell.length_c   1.000
_cell.angle_alpha   90.00
_cell.angle_beta   90.00
_cell.angle_gamma   90.00
#
_symmetry.space_group_name_H-M   'P 1'
#
loop_
_entity.id
_entity.type
_entity.pdbx_description
1 polymer ?
#
loop_
_entity_poly.entity_id
_entity_poly.type
_entity_poly.pdbx_seq_one_letter_code
_entity_poly.pdbx_strand_id
1 'polypeptide(L)'
;MPKKLSVQLVTWNGEKYIPHLFDSLKNQSFDDWKLNILDNDSKDKTVKLIEQELQDFDTDYEFKKSDENLGFAVGHNQIYQDTESEYVLLLNQDMYLEPDCLENLVKFIVFQIL
;
A
#
# COMPACT_ATOMS: atom_id res chain seq x y z
N MET A 1 -9.49 -10.51 12.98
CA MET A 1 -8.13 -11.09 12.95
C MET A 1 -7.29 -10.21 12.05
N PRO A 2 -5.98 -10.03 12.31
CA PRO A 2 -5.14 -9.24 11.41
C PRO A 2 -5.18 -9.82 10.00
N LYS A 3 -5.24 -8.95 8.99
CA LYS A 3 -5.14 -9.34 7.58
C LYS A 3 -3.80 -10.03 7.33
N LYS A 4 -3.78 -11.05 6.48
CA LYS A 4 -2.57 -11.84 6.25
C LYS A 4 -1.43 -11.03 5.61
N LEU A 5 -1.75 -10.13 4.67
CA LEU A 5 -0.79 -9.26 4.01
C LEU A 5 -1.03 -7.78 4.34
N SER A 6 0.03 -7.07 4.74
CA SER A 6 0.05 -5.61 4.80
C SER A 6 0.79 -5.06 3.59
N VAL A 7 0.06 -4.38 2.69
CA VAL A 7 0.65 -3.59 1.62
C VAL A 7 0.97 -2.21 2.18
N GLN A 8 2.24 -1.88 2.32
CA GLN A 8 2.69 -0.58 2.80
C GLN A 8 3.03 0.32 1.62
N LEU A 9 2.54 1.55 1.65
CA LEU A 9 2.76 2.54 0.60
C LEU A 9 3.28 3.83 1.25
N VAL A 10 4.52 4.21 0.92
CA VAL A 10 5.06 5.52 1.26
C VAL A 10 5.03 6.40 0.02
N THR A 11 4.35 7.55 0.10
CA THR A 11 4.22 8.48 -1.02
C THR A 11 5.03 9.75 -0.80
N TRP A 12 5.56 10.32 -1.88
CA TRP A 12 6.15 11.67 -1.88
C TRP A 12 6.10 12.23 -3.30
N ASN A 13 5.32 13.30 -3.50
CA ASN A 13 5.13 13.96 -4.79
C ASN A 13 4.81 12.98 -5.95
N GLY A 14 3.87 12.09 -5.70
CA GLY A 14 3.45 10.99 -6.57
C GLY A 14 2.21 11.26 -7.40
N GLU A 15 1.74 12.51 -7.58
CA GLU A 15 0.42 12.80 -8.16
C GLU A 15 0.16 12.14 -9.52
N LYS A 16 1.21 11.92 -10.31
CA LYS A 16 1.13 11.27 -11.63
C LYS A 16 0.86 9.76 -11.57
N TYR A 17 1.09 9.12 -10.43
CA TYR A 17 1.02 7.67 -10.29
C TYR A 17 -0.20 7.19 -9.50
N ILE A 18 -0.67 8.00 -8.55
CA ILE A 18 -1.75 7.62 -7.62
C ILE A 18 -2.97 7.02 -8.33
N PRO A 19 -3.54 7.62 -9.39
CA PRO A 19 -4.72 7.04 -10.02
C PRO A 19 -4.49 5.65 -10.61
N HIS A 20 -3.35 5.43 -11.28
CA HIS A 20 -3.02 4.14 -11.89
C HIS A 20 -2.67 3.08 -10.85
N LEU A 21 -1.96 3.47 -9.79
CA LEU A 21 -1.66 2.58 -8.67
C LEU A 21 -2.95 2.11 -7.99
N PHE A 22 -3.85 3.04 -7.64
CA PHE A 22 -5.10 2.70 -6.97
C PHE A 22 -6.04 1.87 -7.85
N ASP A 23 -6.11 2.14 -9.15
CA ASP A 23 -6.81 1.27 -10.11
C ASP A 23 -6.28 -0.17 -10.05
N SER A 24 -4.95 -0.37 -10.05
CA SER A 24 -4.37 -1.71 -9.94
C SER A 24 -4.61 -2.38 -8.58
N LEU A 25 -4.64 -1.61 -7.49
CA LEU A 25 -4.91 -2.10 -6.14
C LEU A 25 -6.38 -2.54 -5.98
N LYS A 26 -7.32 -1.77 -6.52
CA LYS A 26 -8.76 -2.10 -6.54
C LYS A 26 -9.07 -3.38 -7.32
N ASN A 27 -8.20 -3.75 -8.27
CA ASN A 27 -8.38 -4.90 -9.15
C ASN A 27 -7.63 -6.17 -8.67
N GLN A 28 -7.10 -6.21 -7.44
CA GLN A 28 -6.43 -7.40 -6.92
C GLN A 28 -7.40 -8.55 -6.62
N SER A 29 -7.04 -9.79 -6.99
CA SER A 29 -7.85 -11.00 -6.76
C SER A 29 -7.76 -11.57 -5.34
N PHE A 30 -6.80 -11.10 -4.55
CA PHE A 30 -6.59 -11.53 -3.17
C PHE A 30 -7.27 -10.56 -2.21
N ASP A 31 -8.08 -11.05 -1.28
CA ASP A 31 -8.90 -10.19 -0.38
C ASP A 31 -8.37 -10.13 1.08
N ASP A 32 -7.45 -11.02 1.46
CA ASP A 32 -6.89 -11.10 2.81
C ASP A 32 -5.66 -10.20 3.00
N TRP A 33 -5.84 -8.93 2.65
CA TRP A 33 -4.84 -7.88 2.81
C TRP A 33 -5.44 -6.57 3.31
N LYS A 34 -4.57 -5.66 3.74
CA LYS A 34 -4.88 -4.25 4.04
C LYS A 34 -3.85 -3.32 3.42
N LEU A 35 -4.26 -2.09 3.14
CA LEU A 35 -3.40 -1.03 2.61
C LEU A 35 -3.01 -0.05 3.73
N ASN A 36 -1.72 0.11 4.02
CA ASN A 36 -1.23 1.09 4.99
C ASN A 36 -0.43 2.16 4.26
N ILE A 37 -0.89 3.41 4.34
CA ILE A 37 -0.36 4.53 3.56
C ILE A 37 0.25 5.56 4.50
N LEU A 38 1.44 6.02 4.17
CA LEU A 38 2.05 7.21 4.76
C LEU A 38 2.41 8.19 3.65
N ASP A 39 1.74 9.34 3.61
CA ASP A 39 2.24 10.45 2.81
C ASP A 39 3.40 11.15 3.53
N ASN A 40 4.54 11.22 2.87
CA ASN A 40 5.82 11.67 3.42
C ASN A 40 6.05 13.16 3.11
N ASP A 41 5.07 13.99 3.45
CA ASP A 41 5.05 15.44 3.24
C ASP A 41 5.05 15.86 1.75
N SER A 42 4.10 15.32 0.98
CA SER A 42 3.89 15.73 -0.42
C SER A 42 3.42 17.19 -0.53
N LYS A 43 3.93 17.89 -1.55
CA LYS A 43 3.60 19.30 -1.83
C LYS A 43 2.75 19.47 -3.09
N ASP A 44 2.52 18.39 -3.83
CA ASP A 44 1.67 18.33 -5.00
C ASP A 44 0.26 17.82 -4.64
N LYS A 45 -0.50 17.31 -5.61
CA LYS A 45 -1.86 16.82 -5.37
C LYS A 45 -1.93 15.39 -4.81
N THR A 46 -0.81 14.75 -4.45
CA THR A 46 -0.75 13.35 -4.00
C THR A 46 -1.77 13.05 -2.91
N VAL A 47 -1.76 13.80 -1.81
CA VAL A 47 -2.69 13.61 -0.68
C VAL A 47 -4.15 13.73 -1.14
N LYS A 48 -4.46 14.75 -1.94
CA LYS A 48 -5.82 14.96 -2.44
C LYS A 48 -6.30 13.80 -3.31
N LEU A 49 -5.43 13.27 -4.17
CA LEU A 49 -5.76 12.14 -5.03
C LEU A 49 -5.97 10.86 -4.22
N ILE A 50 -5.11 10.59 -3.22
CA ILE A 50 -5.29 9.47 -2.30
C ILE A 50 -6.65 9.58 -1.58
N GLU A 51 -6.99 10.76 -1.04
CA GLU A 51 -8.28 10.98 -0.38
C GLU A 51 -9.48 10.78 -1.31
N GLN A 52 -9.33 11.01 -2.61
CA GLN A 52 -10.37 10.74 -3.61
C GLN A 52 -10.50 9.24 -3.89
N GLU A 53 -9.38 8.56 -4.12
CA GLU A 53 -9.35 7.11 -4.38
C GLU A 53 -9.85 6.27 -3.21
N LEU A 54 -9.69 6.76 -1.97
CA LEU A 54 -10.16 6.08 -0.77
C LEU A 54 -11.68 6.17 -0.54
N GLN A 55 -12.42 7.00 -1.29
CA GLN A 55 -13.88 7.14 -1.12
C GLN A 55 -14.65 5.91 -1.60
N ASP A 56 -14.11 5.18 -2.56
CA ASP A 56 -14.67 3.97 -3.18
C ASP A 56 -13.73 2.76 -3.02
N PHE A 57 -12.80 2.80 -2.07
CA PHE A 57 -11.87 1.71 -1.79
C PHE A 57 -12.46 0.73 -0.77
N ASP A 58 -12.86 -0.45 -1.23
CA ASP A 58 -13.57 -1.47 -0.43
C ASP A 58 -12.63 -2.41 0.37
N THR A 59 -11.32 -2.14 0.35
CA THR A 59 -10.32 -2.89 1.12
C THR A 59 -9.93 -2.12 2.37
N ASP A 60 -9.73 -2.82 3.50
CA ASP A 60 -9.26 -2.23 4.75
C ASP A 60 -8.00 -1.37 4.53
N TYR A 61 -8.02 -0.13 5.05
CA TYR A 61 -6.89 0.78 4.89
C TYR A 61 -6.62 1.65 6.12
N GLU A 62 -5.38 2.15 6.21
CA GLU A 62 -4.99 3.25 7.08
C GLU A 62 -4.24 4.30 6.27
N PHE A 63 -4.54 5.58 6.50
CA PHE A 63 -3.85 6.68 5.84
C PHE A 63 -3.36 7.70 6.87
N LYS A 64 -2.03 7.85 6.94
CA LYS A 64 -1.34 8.80 7.80
C LYS A 64 -0.56 9.80 6.93
N LYS A 65 -0.29 10.99 7.49
CA LYS A 65 0.50 12.04 6.86
C LYS A 65 1.63 12.41 7.81
N SER A 66 2.84 12.49 7.29
CA SER A 66 4.01 13.01 8.00
C SER A 66 4.09 14.52 7.83
N ASP A 67 4.61 15.20 8.85
CA ASP A 67 4.86 16.65 8.82
C ASP A 67 6.13 17.02 8.04
N GLU A 68 7.00 16.04 7.79
CA GLU A 68 8.23 16.19 7.03
C GLU A 68 8.57 14.93 6.22
N ASN A 69 9.39 15.08 5.18
CA ASN A 69 9.89 13.94 4.41
C ASN A 69 11.04 13.25 5.16
N LEU A 70 10.73 12.10 5.76
CA LEU A 70 11.68 11.28 6.53
C LEU A 70 12.46 10.27 5.68
N GLY A 71 12.22 10.25 4.36
CA GLY A 71 12.74 9.25 3.44
C GLY A 71 11.98 7.92 3.46
N PHE A 72 12.25 7.10 2.44
CA PHE A 72 11.53 5.85 2.16
C PHE A 72 11.58 4.83 3.30
N ALA A 73 12.79 4.51 3.78
CA ALA A 73 12.98 3.48 4.79
C ALA A 73 12.35 3.85 6.14
N VAL A 74 12.47 5.12 6.55
CA VAL A 74 11.88 5.59 7.81
C VAL A 74 10.36 5.56 7.73
N GLY A 75 9.78 5.99 6.61
CA GLY A 75 8.33 5.94 6.41
C GLY A 75 7.78 4.51 6.52
N HIS A 76 8.42 3.54 5.87
CA HIS A 76 8.02 2.14 5.99
C HIS A 76 8.21 1.59 7.40
N ASN A 77 9.30 1.94 8.08
CA ASN A 77 9.52 1.53 9.47
C ASN A 77 8.42 2.07 10.40
N GLN A 78 7.91 3.29 10.18
CA GLN A 78 6.79 3.84 10.95
C GLN A 78 5.51 3.04 10.74
N ILE A 79 5.19 2.68 9.49
CA ILE A 79 4.03 1.83 9.19
C ILE A 79 4.20 0.44 9.83
N TYR A 80 5.42 -0.12 9.79
CA TYR A 80 5.71 -1.45 10.31
C TYR A 80 5.48 -1.59 11.82
N GLN A 81 5.71 -0.53 12.61
CA GLN A 81 5.54 -0.56 14.07
C GLN A 81 4.12 -0.97 14.52
N ASP A 82 3.10 -0.64 13.72
CA ASP A 82 1.69 -0.96 13.99
C ASP A 82 1.19 -2.16 13.16
N THR A 83 2.08 -2.89 12.47
CA THR A 83 1.70 -3.98 11.57
C THR A 83 1.65 -5.33 12.30
N GLU A 84 0.47 -5.95 12.31
CA GLU A 84 0.25 -7.31 12.86
C GLU A 84 0.14 -8.41 11.77
N SER A 85 0.25 -8.04 10.49
CA SER A 85 0.15 -8.96 9.36
C SER A 85 1.33 -9.94 9.30
N GLU A 86 1.08 -11.16 8.80
CA GLU A 86 2.11 -12.19 8.61
C GLU A 86 3.14 -11.77 7.55
N TYR A 87 2.68 -11.12 6.49
CA TYR A 87 3.51 -10.64 5.39
C TYR A 87 3.42 -9.12 5.24
N VAL A 88 4.52 -8.53 4.77
CA VAL A 88 4.63 -7.10 4.47
C VAL A 88 5.16 -6.93 3.05
N LEU A 89 4.41 -6.21 2.22
CA LEU A 89 4.86 -5.75 0.91
C LEU A 89 5.18 -4.26 0.99
N LEU A 90 6.43 -3.88 0.75
CA LEU A 90 6.82 -2.48 0.59
C LEU A 90 6.56 -2.09 -0.87
N LEU A 91 5.49 -1.36 -1.13
CA LEU A 91 5.03 -0.98 -2.46
C LEU A 91 5.49 0.44 -2.79
N ASN A 92 6.16 0.59 -3.93
CA ASN A 92 6.52 1.91 -4.44
C ASN A 92 5.31 2.56 -5.12
N GLN A 93 5.22 3.89 -4.99
CA GLN A 93 4.12 4.68 -5.55
C GLN A 93 4.03 4.68 -7.07
N ASP A 94 5.10 4.31 -7.78
CA ASP A 94 5.21 4.31 -9.24
C ASP A 94 5.00 2.92 -9.88
N MET A 95 4.39 2.00 -9.12
CA MET A 95 4.06 0.65 -9.58
C MET A 95 2.65 0.56 -10.17
N TYR A 96 2.47 -0.41 -11.07
CA TYR A 96 1.18 -0.91 -11.53
C TYR A 96 1.18 -2.42 -11.36
N LEU A 97 0.18 -2.97 -10.69
CA LEU A 97 0.09 -4.40 -10.37
C LEU A 97 -0.84 -5.13 -11.34
N GLU A 98 -0.42 -6.32 -11.79
CA GLU A 98 -1.35 -7.24 -12.45
C GLU A 98 -2.43 -7.72 -11.46
N PRO A 99 -3.66 -8.05 -11.91
CA PRO A 99 -4.77 -8.41 -11.02
C PRO A 99 -4.50 -9.56 -10.04
N ASP A 100 -3.62 -10.50 -10.38
CA ASP A 100 -3.28 -11.66 -9.56
C ASP A 100 -1.95 -11.51 -8.79
N CYS A 101 -1.37 -10.31 -8.76
CA CYS A 101 -0.05 -10.05 -8.20
C CYS A 101 0.03 -10.41 -6.71
N LEU A 102 -0.88 -9.87 -5.88
CA LEU A 102 -0.86 -10.13 -4.44
C LEU A 102 -1.12 -11.61 -4.12
N GLU A 103 -2.02 -12.26 -4.87
CA GLU A 103 -2.32 -13.68 -4.72
C GLU A 103 -1.08 -14.54 -5.01
N ASN A 104 -0.40 -14.26 -6.12
CA ASN A 104 0.80 -14.98 -6.52
C ASN A 104 1.96 -14.76 -5.55
N LEU A 105 2.14 -13.54 -5.03
CA LEU A 105 3.15 -13.24 -4.02
C LEU A 105 2.94 -14.04 -2.74
N VAL A 106 1.72 -14.05 -2.20
CA VAL A 106 1.40 -14.78 -0.96
C VAL A 106 1.57 -16.29 -1.17
N LYS A 107 1.11 -16.84 -2.30
CA LYS A 107 1.29 -18.25 -2.65
C LYS A 107 2.77 -18.65 -2.77
N PHE A 108 3.61 -17.77 -3.32
CA PHE A 108 5.03 -18.05 -3.49
C PHE A 108 5.78 -18.11 -2.15
N ILE A 109 5.43 -17.23 -1.21
CA ILE A 109 6.07 -17.16 0.12
C ILE A 109 5.68 -18.36 0.99
N VAL A 110 4.40 -18.78 0.92
CA VAL A 110 3.91 -19.99 1.60
C VAL A 110 4.40 -21.21 0.82
N PHE A 111 5.63 -21.65 1.07
CA PHE A 111 6.23 -22.87 0.50
C PHE A 111 5.17 -23.98 0.35
N GLN A 112 4.76 -24.27 -0.89
CA GLN A 112 3.94 -25.46 -1.19
C GLN A 112 4.83 -26.68 -1.00
N ILE A 113 4.73 -27.33 0.17
CA ILE A 113 5.16 -28.72 0.29
C ILE A 113 4.17 -29.51 -0.58
N LEU A 114 4.65 -29.97 -1.74
CA LEU A 114 4.01 -31.02 -2.53
C LEU A 114 4.07 -32.36 -1.79
#